data_AF-A0A2E3NMH9-F1
#
_entry.id   AF-A0A2E3NMH9-F1
#
_cell.length_a   1.000
_cell.length_b   1.000
_cell.length_c   1.000
_cell.angle_alpha   90.00
_cell.angle_beta   90.00
_cell.angle_gamma   90.00
#
_symmetry.space_group_name_H-M   'P 1'
#
loop_
_entity.id
_entity.type
_entity.pdbx_description
1 polymer ?
#
loop_
_entity_poly.entity_id
_entity_poly.type
_entity_poly.pdbx_seq_one_letter_code
_entity_poly.pdbx_strand_id
1 'polypeptide(L)'
;MSSFILLAAPEFLDKACADLTSQFEFTKRRHGLWIPDEILGFWVGTESDITQDRIHMPDSAQTPQSQRVFDARDVVGVDGLWRMLSLRNACPSRRALLETLVAGSSGTPSDQAARFTPVFPQSLPQDARRSEFSQLSALHPAEVQSPLLMHPMTGALSREPACSLAT
;
A
#
# COMPACT_ATOMS: atom_id res chain seq x y z
N MET A 1 -7.08 -11.68 -0.20
CA MET A 1 -7.02 -10.65 0.85
C MET A 1 -6.00 -9.61 0.45
N SER A 2 -6.35 -8.34 0.47
CA SER A 2 -5.40 -7.27 0.15
C SER A 2 -4.77 -6.75 1.44
N SER A 3 -3.52 -6.30 1.39
CA SER A 3 -2.81 -5.72 2.52
C SER A 3 -2.19 -4.38 2.12
N PHE A 4 -1.95 -3.53 3.09
CA PHE A 4 -1.10 -2.35 2.92
C PHE A 4 -0.19 -2.21 4.13
N ILE A 5 0.86 -1.41 3.98
CA ILE A 5 1.88 -1.23 5.01
C ILE A 5 1.79 0.18 5.56
N LEU A 6 1.69 0.32 6.87
CA LEU A 6 1.89 1.59 7.56
C LEU A 6 3.39 1.74 7.86
N LEU A 7 3.97 2.88 7.49
CA LEU A 7 5.33 3.29 7.83
C LEU A 7 5.28 4.44 8.83
N ALA A 8 6.08 4.34 9.89
CA ALA A 8 6.21 5.44 10.85
C ALA A 8 6.88 6.68 10.23
N ALA A 9 7.78 6.48 9.27
CA ALA A 9 8.52 7.55 8.60
C ALA A 9 8.99 7.10 7.19
N PRO A 10 9.18 8.03 6.24
CA PRO A 10 9.54 7.70 4.85
C PRO A 10 10.91 7.02 4.73
N GLU A 11 11.87 7.35 5.59
CA GLU A 11 13.21 6.75 5.63
C GLU A 11 13.21 5.25 5.93
N PHE A 12 12.12 4.72 6.48
CA PHE A 12 11.99 3.29 6.77
C PHE A 12 11.53 2.45 5.58
N LEU A 13 11.21 3.06 4.44
CA LEU A 13 10.70 2.36 3.26
C LEU A 13 11.63 1.23 2.78
N ASP A 14 12.92 1.54 2.59
CA ASP A 14 13.88 0.55 2.06
C ASP A 14 14.11 -0.59 3.06
N LYS A 15 14.18 -0.26 4.36
CA LYS A 15 14.28 -1.27 5.42
C LYS A 15 13.01 -2.14 5.49
N ALA A 16 11.82 -1.54 5.42
CA ALA A 16 10.56 -2.26 5.42
C ALA A 16 10.46 -3.21 4.21
N CYS A 17 10.92 -2.78 3.03
CA CYS A 17 11.00 -3.65 1.85
C CYS A 17 11.91 -4.86 2.09
N ALA A 18 13.09 -4.66 2.69
CA ALA A 18 14.02 -5.73 3.01
C ALA A 18 13.48 -6.70 4.08
N ASP A 19 12.87 -6.18 5.15
CA ASP A 19 12.26 -6.97 6.21
C ASP A 19 11.09 -7.82 5.66
N LEU A 20 10.21 -7.20 4.86
CA LEU A 20 9.07 -7.88 4.23
C LEU A 20 9.53 -8.98 3.26
N THR A 21 10.52 -8.69 2.42
CA THR A 21 11.11 -9.67 1.52
C THR A 21 11.66 -10.88 2.30
N SER A 22 12.42 -10.60 3.37
CA SER A 22 12.97 -11.65 4.25
C SER A 22 11.86 -12.46 4.93
N GLN A 23 10.80 -11.81 5.38
CA GLN A 23 9.65 -12.45 6.01
C GLN A 23 8.88 -13.35 5.02
N PHE A 24 8.67 -12.90 3.78
CA PHE A 24 8.02 -13.71 2.75
C PHE A 24 8.87 -14.92 2.37
N GLU A 25 10.18 -14.76 2.24
CA GLU A 25 11.08 -15.88 2.01
C GLU A 25 11.05 -16.89 3.16
N PHE A 26 11.12 -16.42 4.41
CA PHE A 26 11.04 -17.28 5.58
C PHE A 26 9.72 -18.05 5.63
N THR A 27 8.60 -17.36 5.41
CA THR A 27 7.27 -17.96 5.43
C THR A 27 7.12 -18.97 4.29
N LYS A 28 7.64 -18.64 3.10
CA LYS A 28 7.68 -19.55 1.95
C LYS A 28 8.41 -20.86 2.26
N ARG A 29 9.58 -20.76 2.90
CA ARG A 29 10.39 -21.93 3.28
C ARG A 29 9.70 -22.80 4.35
N ARG A 30 8.99 -22.17 5.28
CA ARG A 30 8.40 -22.84 6.46
C ARG A 30 7.01 -23.43 6.20
N HIS A 31 6.20 -22.78 5.38
CA HIS A 31 4.78 -23.10 5.21
C HIS A 31 4.36 -23.38 3.76
N GLY A 32 5.30 -23.35 2.80
CA GLY A 32 4.99 -23.38 1.38
C GLY A 32 4.61 -22.00 0.86
N LEU A 33 4.10 -21.90 -0.37
CA LEU A 33 3.74 -20.62 -1.00
C LEU A 33 2.63 -19.90 -0.20
N TRP A 34 3.04 -18.92 0.61
CA TRP A 34 2.18 -17.91 1.20
C TRP A 34 2.78 -16.54 0.89
N ILE A 35 2.31 -15.96 -0.21
CA ILE A 35 2.53 -14.56 -0.55
C ILE A 35 1.18 -13.88 -0.27
N PRO A 36 1.12 -12.74 0.44
CA PRO A 36 -0.13 -11.99 0.59
C PRO A 36 -0.76 -11.79 -0.79
N ASP A 37 -2.06 -12.08 -0.95
CA ASP A 37 -2.68 -12.11 -2.29
C ASP A 37 -2.49 -10.78 -3.05
N GLU A 38 -2.39 -9.65 -2.33
CA GLU A 38 -1.98 -8.37 -2.90
C GLU A 38 -1.46 -7.39 -1.84
N ILE A 39 -0.24 -6.86 -1.99
CA ILE A 39 0.19 -5.65 -1.28
C ILE A 39 -0.15 -4.45 -2.16
N LEU A 40 -1.02 -3.57 -1.67
CA LEU A 40 -1.53 -2.42 -2.42
C LEU A 40 -0.55 -1.24 -2.43
N GLY A 41 0.14 -1.02 -1.31
CA GLY A 41 1.08 0.09 -1.15
C GLY A 41 1.56 0.28 0.28
N PHE A 42 2.44 1.27 0.44
CA PHE A 42 2.93 1.79 1.71
C PHE A 42 2.33 3.16 1.97
N TRP A 43 1.90 3.42 3.20
CA TRP A 43 1.42 4.71 3.68
C TRP A 43 2.34 5.23 4.79
N VAL A 44 2.86 6.44 4.64
CA VAL A 44 3.63 7.14 5.66
C VAL A 44 2.66 7.96 6.51
N GLY A 45 2.42 7.49 7.72
CA GLY A 45 1.45 8.09 8.62
C GLY A 45 1.58 7.56 10.03
N THR A 46 0.95 8.27 10.96
CA THR A 46 0.85 7.87 12.35
C THR A 46 -0.31 6.90 12.55
N GLU A 47 -0.30 6.09 13.60
CA GLU A 47 -1.45 5.24 13.96
C GLU A 47 -2.71 6.06 14.20
N SER A 48 -2.56 7.31 14.66
CA SER A 48 -3.65 8.28 14.77
C SER A 48 -4.25 8.72 13.43
N ASP A 49 -3.52 8.60 12.32
CA ASP A 49 -4.07 8.86 10.97
C ASP A 49 -4.96 7.72 10.48
N ILE A 50 -4.79 6.53 11.05
CA ILE A 50 -5.69 5.39 10.87
C ILE A 50 -6.58 5.32 12.11
N THR A 51 -7.46 6.32 12.24
CA THR A 51 -8.44 6.32 13.34
C THR A 51 -9.29 5.07 13.24
N GLN A 52 -9.11 4.17 14.23
CA GLN A 52 -9.87 2.95 14.46
C GLN A 52 -9.37 1.77 13.62
N ASP A 53 -9.49 0.55 14.17
CA ASP A 53 -9.13 -0.75 13.59
C ASP A 53 -9.91 -1.10 12.29
N ARG A 54 -10.41 -0.06 11.60
CA ARG A 54 -11.50 -0.03 10.64
C ARG A 54 -11.24 1.10 9.64
N ILE A 55 -10.85 0.72 8.44
CA ILE A 55 -10.67 1.65 7.33
C ILE A 55 -12.00 1.73 6.59
N HIS A 56 -12.62 2.91 6.54
CA HIS A 56 -13.90 3.13 5.86
C HIS A 56 -13.64 3.48 4.38
N MET A 57 -13.87 2.55 3.46
CA MET A 57 -13.77 2.84 2.02
C MET A 57 -15.15 2.97 1.37
N PRO A 58 -15.29 3.81 0.33
CA PRO A 58 -16.52 3.88 -0.45
C PRO A 58 -16.81 2.52 -1.12
N ASP A 59 -18.06 2.05 -1.02
CA ASP A 59 -18.50 0.88 -1.78
C ASP A 59 -18.65 1.26 -3.26
N SER A 60 -17.90 0.60 -4.13
CA SER A 60 -17.96 0.85 -5.58
C SER A 60 -19.27 0.37 -6.22
N ALA A 61 -20.12 -0.38 -5.52
CA ALA A 61 -21.28 -1.05 -6.11
C ALA A 61 -22.64 -0.40 -5.79
N GLN A 62 -22.77 0.42 -4.74
CA GLN A 62 -24.07 0.97 -4.33
C GLN A 62 -23.87 2.32 -3.65
N THR A 63 -24.58 3.35 -4.11
CA THR A 63 -24.90 4.64 -3.46
C THR A 63 -23.81 5.38 -2.66
N PRO A 64 -23.64 6.70 -2.82
CA PRO A 64 -22.60 7.51 -2.15
C PRO A 64 -22.62 7.54 -0.60
N GLN A 65 -23.53 6.80 0.06
CA GLN A 65 -23.64 6.66 1.52
C GLN A 65 -23.19 5.29 2.06
N SER A 66 -22.84 4.33 1.20
CA SER A 66 -22.40 3.00 1.64
C SER A 66 -20.89 3.00 1.88
N GLN A 67 -20.47 3.11 3.13
CA GLN A 67 -19.07 2.90 3.54
C GLN A 67 -18.88 1.43 3.88
N ARG A 68 -17.95 0.74 3.20
CA ARG A 68 -17.47 -0.57 3.64
C ARG A 68 -16.39 -0.39 4.67
N VAL A 69 -16.59 -1.04 5.80
CA VAL A 69 -15.57 -1.13 6.85
C VAL A 69 -14.63 -2.27 6.50
N PHE A 70 -13.36 -1.94 6.35
CA PHE A 70 -12.30 -2.91 6.23
C PHE A 70 -11.67 -3.05 7.61
N ASP A 71 -11.97 -4.17 8.29
CA ASP A 71 -11.23 -4.52 9.50
C ASP A 71 -9.77 -4.74 9.09
N ALA A 72 -8.87 -3.94 9.65
CA ALA A 72 -7.44 -4.14 9.52
C ALA A 72 -7.00 -5.09 10.64
N ARG A 73 -6.38 -6.21 10.30
CA ARG A 73 -5.65 -7.02 11.29
C ARG A 73 -4.18 -6.74 11.15
N ASP A 74 -3.51 -6.47 12.27
CA ASP A 74 -2.06 -6.60 12.32
C ASP A 74 -1.67 -8.03 12.04
N VAL A 75 -0.86 -8.21 11.01
CA VAL A 75 -0.33 -9.52 10.66
C VAL A 75 1.12 -9.66 11.13
N VAL A 76 1.93 -8.62 10.91
CA VAL A 76 3.35 -8.55 11.27
C VAL A 76 3.76 -7.09 11.43
N GLY A 77 4.63 -6.79 12.39
CA GLY A 77 5.32 -5.50 12.49
C GLY A 77 6.71 -5.67 13.12
N VAL A 78 7.62 -4.75 12.80
CA VAL A 78 8.99 -4.72 13.35
C VAL A 78 9.18 -3.42 14.11
N ASP A 79 9.40 -3.49 15.43
CA ASP A 79 9.85 -2.41 16.32
C ASP A 79 9.18 -1.03 16.13
N GLY A 80 7.90 -1.00 15.73
CA GLY A 80 7.18 0.24 15.45
C GLY A 80 7.63 1.00 14.19
N LEU A 81 8.50 0.42 13.36
CA LEU A 81 8.98 1.01 12.10
C LEU A 81 7.93 0.88 11.00
N TRP A 82 7.34 -0.30 10.91
CA TRP A 82 6.29 -0.62 9.96
C TRP A 82 5.35 -1.70 10.49
N ARG A 83 4.10 -1.65 10.01
CA ARG A 83 3.04 -2.63 10.33
C ARG A 83 2.32 -3.04 9.06
N MET A 84 2.08 -4.34 8.90
CA MET A 84 1.24 -4.86 7.82
C MET A 84 -0.20 -4.98 8.30
N LEU A 85 -1.08 -4.28 7.59
CA LEU A 85 -2.52 -4.28 7.84
C LEU A 85 -3.22 -5.07 6.74
N SER A 86 -3.82 -6.20 7.12
CA SER A 86 -4.60 -7.04 6.20
C SER A 86 -6.05 -6.60 6.20
N LEU A 87 -6.56 -6.30 5.00
CA LEU A 87 -7.94 -5.96 4.75
C LEU A 87 -8.76 -7.25 4.60
N ARG A 88 -9.68 -7.48 5.53
CA ARG A 88 -10.52 -8.72 5.54
C ARG A 88 -11.37 -8.88 4.30
N ASN A 89 -11.78 -7.77 3.68
CA ASN A 89 -12.53 -7.74 2.43
C ASN A 89 -11.60 -7.33 1.29
N ALA A 90 -11.83 -7.87 0.08
CA ALA A 90 -11.08 -7.46 -1.09
C ALA A 90 -11.22 -5.95 -1.30
N CYS A 91 -10.10 -5.23 -1.29
CA CYS A 91 -10.11 -3.82 -1.62
C CYS A 91 -10.43 -3.68 -3.11
N PRO A 92 -11.35 -2.78 -3.51
CA PRO A 92 -11.71 -2.64 -4.91
C PRO A 92 -10.57 -2.07 -5.76
N SER A 93 -9.67 -1.25 -5.20
CA SER A 93 -8.49 -0.70 -5.90
C SER A 93 -7.51 0.04 -4.97
N ARG A 94 -6.25 0.24 -5.41
CA ARG A 94 -5.27 1.14 -4.76
C ARG A 94 -5.79 2.57 -4.63
N ARG A 95 -6.56 3.03 -5.61
CA ARG A 95 -7.21 4.35 -5.61
C ARG A 95 -8.15 4.51 -4.42
N ALA A 96 -9.06 3.54 -4.21
CA ALA A 96 -10.00 3.60 -3.10
C ALA A 96 -9.28 3.59 -1.74
N LEU A 97 -8.20 2.80 -1.61
CA LEU A 97 -7.35 2.83 -0.43
C LEU A 97 -6.73 4.22 -0.21
N LEU A 98 -6.13 4.82 -1.25
CA LEU A 98 -5.52 6.15 -1.16
C LEU A 98 -6.54 7.23 -0.79
N GLU A 99 -7.70 7.26 -1.45
CA GLU A 99 -8.78 8.22 -1.15
C GLU A 99 -9.22 8.12 0.31
N THR A 100 -9.34 6.90 0.85
CA THR A 100 -9.66 6.69 2.26
C THR A 100 -8.56 7.16 3.21
N LEU A 101 -7.29 6.84 2.92
CA LEU A 101 -6.17 7.25 3.77
C LEU A 101 -6.03 8.78 3.82
N VAL A 102 -6.21 9.44 2.68
CA VAL A 102 -6.23 10.90 2.56
C VAL A 102 -7.41 11.49 3.34
N ALA A 103 -8.61 10.91 3.23
CA ALA A 103 -9.79 11.40 3.95
C ALA A 103 -9.71 11.21 5.48
N GLY A 104 -9.02 10.17 5.96
CA GLY A 104 -8.82 9.90 7.40
C GLY A 104 -7.73 10.73 8.07
N SER A 105 -6.80 11.28 7.28
CA SER A 105 -5.73 12.16 7.75
C SER A 105 -6.30 13.50 8.26
N SER A 106 -6.42 13.66 9.57
CA SER A 106 -6.99 14.87 10.23
C SER A 106 -5.98 16.01 10.47
N GLY A 107 -4.73 15.86 10.04
CA GLY A 107 -3.65 16.81 10.31
C GLY A 107 -3.39 17.78 9.15
N THR A 108 -3.12 19.05 9.51
CA THR A 108 -2.64 20.14 8.64
C THR A 108 -1.62 19.69 7.59
N PRO A 109 -1.61 20.32 6.40
CA PRO A 109 -0.61 20.04 5.36
C PRO A 109 0.77 20.13 5.98
N SER A 110 1.39 18.97 6.21
CA SER A 110 2.81 18.92 6.49
C SER A 110 3.49 19.40 5.22
N ASP A 111 4.38 20.39 5.34
CA ASP A 111 5.24 20.89 4.25
C ASP A 111 6.13 19.79 3.63
N GLN A 112 6.00 18.53 4.06
CA GLN A 112 6.75 17.39 3.58
C GLN A 112 5.83 16.28 3.04
N ALA A 113 5.84 16.21 1.71
CA ALA A 113 6.07 15.02 0.90
C ALA A 113 4.96 13.94 0.83
N ALA A 114 4.81 13.43 -0.39
CA ALA A 114 3.97 12.30 -0.74
C ALA A 114 4.03 11.15 0.28
N ARG A 115 2.86 10.62 0.62
CA ARG A 115 2.66 9.69 1.73
C ARG A 115 2.37 8.28 1.27
N PHE A 116 1.99 8.07 0.02
CA PHE A 116 1.60 6.78 -0.52
C PHE A 116 2.55 6.28 -1.60
N THR A 117 3.14 5.11 -1.39
CA THR A 117 3.95 4.40 -2.39
C THR A 117 3.16 3.20 -2.91
N PRO A 118 2.60 3.27 -4.14
CA PRO A 118 1.85 2.15 -4.71
C PRO A 118 2.76 0.95 -4.99
N VAL A 119 2.27 -0.26 -4.75
CA VAL A 119 2.98 -1.51 -5.04
C VAL A 119 2.27 -2.25 -6.16
N PHE A 120 2.94 -2.48 -7.28
CA PHE A 120 2.42 -3.24 -8.41
C PHE A 120 3.08 -4.62 -8.51
N PRO A 121 2.36 -5.67 -8.91
CA PRO A 121 3.00 -6.94 -9.24
C PRO A 121 3.81 -6.77 -10.53
N GLN A 122 5.03 -7.32 -10.55
CA GLN A 122 5.90 -7.27 -11.75
C GLN A 122 5.29 -7.97 -12.96
N SER A 123 4.38 -8.93 -12.74
CA SER A 123 3.63 -9.62 -13.79
C SER A 123 2.57 -8.74 -14.48
N LEU A 124 2.16 -7.63 -13.87
CA LEU A 124 1.22 -6.70 -14.50
C LEU A 124 1.91 -6.00 -15.68
N PRO A 125 1.28 -5.87 -16.87
CA PRO A 125 1.91 -5.18 -18.00
C PRO A 125 2.34 -3.74 -17.65
N GLN A 126 3.47 -3.30 -18.19
CA GLN A 126 4.02 -1.97 -17.91
C GLN A 126 3.02 -0.84 -18.24
N ASP A 127 2.29 -0.95 -19.36
CA ASP A 127 1.30 0.05 -19.75
C ASP A 127 0.12 0.13 -18.76
N ALA A 128 -0.28 -1.02 -18.20
CA ALA A 128 -1.32 -1.05 -17.18
C ALA A 128 -0.84 -0.38 -15.88
N ARG A 129 0.41 -0.68 -15.45
CA ARG A 129 1.03 -0.01 -14.29
C ARG A 129 1.14 1.50 -14.49
N ARG A 130 1.63 1.94 -15.66
CA ARG A 130 1.74 3.35 -16.02
C ARG A 130 0.40 4.06 -16.01
N SER A 131 -0.62 3.43 -16.60
CA SER A 131 -1.97 3.99 -16.65
C SER A 131 -2.55 4.18 -15.26
N GLU A 132 -2.50 3.15 -14.40
CA GLU A 132 -2.98 3.24 -13.02
C GLU A 132 -2.18 4.27 -12.20
N PHE A 133 -0.84 4.24 -12.30
CA PHE A 133 0.02 5.19 -11.62
C PHE A 133 -0.24 6.64 -12.06
N SER A 134 -0.43 6.88 -13.35
CA SER A 134 -0.74 8.20 -13.89
C SER A 134 -2.08 8.72 -13.38
N GLN A 135 -3.08 7.84 -13.27
CA GLN A 135 -4.39 8.19 -12.70
C GLN A 135 -4.27 8.54 -11.21
N LEU A 136 -3.56 7.73 -10.42
CA LEU A 136 -3.31 8.00 -9.00
C LEU A 136 -2.59 9.33 -8.81
N SER A 137 -1.53 9.56 -9.58
CA SER A 137 -0.71 10.78 -9.51
C SER A 137 -1.46 12.02 -9.98
N ALA A 138 -2.37 11.89 -10.96
CA ALA A 138 -3.19 13.01 -11.41
C ALA A 138 -4.24 13.43 -10.37
N LEU A 139 -4.79 12.46 -9.63
CA LEU A 139 -5.80 12.72 -8.60
C LEU A 139 -5.18 13.23 -7.29
N HIS A 140 -4.02 12.71 -6.92
CA HIS A 140 -3.34 13.03 -5.67
C HIS A 140 -1.83 13.30 -5.89
N PRO A 141 -1.48 14.36 -6.64
CA PRO A 141 -0.09 14.61 -7.07
C PRO A 141 0.87 14.86 -5.91
N ALA A 142 0.37 15.43 -4.80
CA ALA A 142 1.17 15.68 -3.62
C ALA A 142 1.30 14.46 -2.69
N GLU A 143 0.50 13.40 -2.90
CA GLU A 143 0.41 12.26 -1.98
C GLU A 143 1.04 10.98 -2.55
N VAL A 144 1.28 10.89 -3.86
CA VAL A 144 1.73 9.66 -4.51
C VAL A 144 3.23 9.72 -4.83
N GLN A 145 3.99 8.74 -4.32
CA GLN A 145 5.40 8.52 -4.61
C GLN A 145 5.59 7.54 -5.78
N SER A 146 6.81 7.48 -6.31
CA SER A 146 7.19 6.49 -7.33
C SER A 146 6.87 5.06 -6.89
N PRO A 147 6.31 4.23 -7.77
CA PRO A 147 5.85 2.89 -7.42
C PRO A 147 6.98 1.92 -7.06
N LEU A 148 6.60 0.92 -6.28
CA LEU A 148 7.36 -0.30 -6.06
C LEU A 148 6.80 -1.43 -6.92
N LEU A 149 7.68 -2.37 -7.24
CA LEU A 149 7.40 -3.59 -7.96
C LEU A 149 7.60 -4.80 -7.04
N MET A 150 6.60 -5.67 -6.97
CA MET A 150 6.62 -6.91 -6.21
C MET A 150 6.87 -8.11 -7.14
N HIS A 151 7.91 -8.88 -6.86
CA HIS A 151 8.23 -10.09 -7.62
C HIS A 151 7.21 -11.20 -7.30
N PRO A 152 6.53 -11.80 -8.29
CA PRO A 152 5.37 -12.66 -8.07
C PRO A 152 5.70 -14.00 -7.38
N MET A 153 6.96 -14.45 -7.40
CA MET A 153 7.35 -15.75 -6.84
C MET A 153 8.08 -15.64 -5.49
N THR A 154 8.61 -14.47 -5.16
CA THR A 154 9.42 -14.26 -3.94
C THR A 154 8.80 -13.22 -3.01
N GLY A 155 7.88 -12.38 -3.51
CA GLY A 155 7.39 -11.22 -2.78
C GLY A 155 8.42 -10.09 -2.65
N ALA A 156 9.59 -10.22 -3.30
CA ALA A 156 10.65 -9.22 -3.22
C ALA A 156 10.17 -7.87 -3.76
N LEU A 157 10.44 -6.80 -2.99
CA LEU A 157 10.05 -5.44 -3.33
C LEU A 157 11.25 -4.67 -3.88
N SER A 158 11.04 -3.95 -4.98
CA SER A 158 12.07 -3.17 -5.67
C SER A 158 11.49 -1.88 -6.24
N ARG A 159 12.29 -0.82 -6.35
CA ARG A 159 11.85 0.42 -6.99
C ARG A 159 11.64 0.19 -8.49
N GLU A 160 10.59 0.75 -9.06
CA GLU A 160 10.45 0.78 -10.52
C GLU A 160 11.57 1.68 -11.10
N PRO A 161 12.31 1.23 -12.13
CA PRO A 161 13.37 2.05 -12.71
C PRO A 161 12.82 3.38 -13.24
N ALA A 162 13.51 4.50 -12.99
CA ALA A 162 13.05 5.83 -13.38
C ALA A 162 12.81 5.98 -14.90
N CYS A 163 13.54 5.24 -15.75
CA CYS A 163 13.32 5.20 -17.20
C CYS A 163 11.99 4.56 -17.61
N SER A 164 11.33 3.85 -16.70
CA SER A 164 10.10 3.11 -16.98
C SER A 164 8.83 3.93 -16.78
N LEU A 165 8.91 5.20 -16.39
CA LEU A 165 7.75 6.07 -16.12
C LEU A 165 7.69 7.34 -16.98
N ALA A 166 8.77 7.68 -17.69
CA ALA A 166 8.82 8.83 -18.59
C ALA A 166 8.66 8.40 -20.05
N THR A 167 7.42 8.33 -20.54
CA THR A 167 7.13 8.44 -21.99
C THR A 167 5.67 8.81 -22.19
#